data_AF-A0A7V8ALC0-F1
#
_entry.id   AF-A0A7V8ALC0-F1
#
_cell.length_a   1.000
_cell.length_b   1.000
_cell.length_c   1.000
_cell.angle_alpha   90.00
_cell.angle_beta   90.00
_cell.angle_gamma   90.00
#
_symmetry.space_group_name_H-M   'P 1'
#
loop_
_entity.id
_entity.type
_entity.pdbx_description
1 polymer ?
#
loop_
_entity_poly.entity_id
_entity_poly.type
_entity_poly.pdbx_seq_one_letter_code
_entity_poly.pdbx_strand_id
1 'polypeptide(L)'
;MTEGQPDHTTDTGILLDTAARIVVYDRSQIAAALAATAASGRTVVLIGRLGGVMGEPWFRRLVADVAAFYPCARFVAVTDCDTAVGFALAALAEGAVVVRLQAPPPVLERVRDIAFRSGAMVDDREHSALDLLFHADPVAACRAWLALFPGP
;
A
#
# COMPACT_ATOMS: atom_id res chain seq x y z
N MET A 1 14.18 -17.98 -27.62
CA MET A 1 14.85 -16.97 -26.78
C MET A 1 13.74 -16.19 -26.11
N THR A 2 13.35 -16.62 -24.92
CA THR A 2 12.34 -15.93 -24.10
C THR A 2 13.14 -14.98 -23.22
N GLU A 3 13.09 -13.68 -23.52
CA GLU A 3 13.53 -12.65 -22.59
C GLU A 3 12.79 -12.86 -21.27
N GLY A 4 13.55 -13.03 -20.19
CA GLY A 4 13.01 -13.18 -18.85
C GLY A 4 12.32 -11.89 -18.45
N GLN A 5 10.99 -11.92 -18.40
CA GLN A 5 10.17 -10.90 -17.78
C GLN A 5 10.72 -10.67 -16.36
N PRO A 6 11.07 -9.43 -15.96
CA PRO A 6 11.49 -9.15 -14.60
C PRO A 6 10.38 -9.59 -13.63
N ASP A 7 10.74 -10.34 -12.60
CA ASP A 7 9.79 -10.81 -11.59
C ASP A 7 9.34 -9.63 -10.71
N HIS A 8 8.34 -8.89 -11.20
CA HIS A 8 7.75 -7.72 -10.53
C HIS A 8 7.24 -8.03 -9.12
N THR A 9 6.96 -9.30 -8.81
CA THR A 9 6.54 -9.77 -7.48
C THR A 9 7.69 -9.67 -6.48
N THR A 10 8.90 -10.06 -6.89
CA THR A 10 10.10 -10.00 -6.05
C THR A 10 10.50 -8.55 -5.75
N ASP A 11 10.41 -7.66 -6.73
CA ASP A 11 10.71 -6.22 -6.55
C ASP A 11 9.69 -5.54 -5.62
N THR A 12 8.41 -5.85 -5.79
CA THR A 12 7.34 -5.37 -4.89
C THR A 12 7.52 -5.91 -3.47
N GLY A 13 7.93 -7.17 -3.29
CA GLY A 13 8.19 -7.76 -1.99
C GLY A 13 9.33 -7.07 -1.22
N ILE A 14 10.42 -6.72 -1.91
CA ILE A 14 11.54 -5.97 -1.30
C ILE A 14 11.10 -4.56 -0.91
N LEU A 15 10.32 -3.90 -1.76
CA LEU A 15 9.76 -2.57 -1.45
C LEU A 15 8.84 -2.61 -0.22
N LEU A 16 7.96 -3.62 -0.12
CA LEU A 16 7.09 -3.77 1.05
C LEU A 16 7.89 -3.96 2.34
N ASP A 17 9.08 -4.56 2.29
CA ASP A 17 9.92 -4.80 3.48
C ASP A 17 10.71 -3.56 3.93
N THR A 18 11.11 -2.69 2.99
CA THR A 18 12.10 -1.62 3.24
C THR A 18 11.55 -0.20 3.12
N ALA A 19 10.46 0.02 2.38
CA ALA A 19 9.94 1.35 2.15
C ALA A 19 9.16 1.90 3.35
N ALA A 20 9.22 3.22 3.53
CA ALA A 20 8.44 3.91 4.55
C ALA A 20 6.94 3.74 4.28
N ARG A 21 6.18 3.47 5.34
CA ARG A 21 4.75 3.21 5.26
C ARG A 21 3.94 4.38 5.78
N ILE A 22 2.90 4.77 5.06
CA ILE A 22 2.01 5.88 5.42
C ILE A 22 0.57 5.39 5.30
N VAL A 23 -0.15 5.48 6.41
CA VAL A 23 -1.55 5.07 6.52
C VAL A 23 -2.45 6.27 6.26
N VAL A 24 -3.44 6.09 5.38
CA VAL A 24 -4.34 7.13 4.89
C VAL A 24 -5.81 6.72 4.94
N TYR A 25 -6.67 7.73 5.06
CA TYR A 25 -8.12 7.59 5.20
C TYR A 25 -8.88 8.40 4.14
N ASP A 26 -8.30 9.50 3.66
CA ASP A 26 -8.99 10.43 2.77
C ASP A 26 -8.07 11.00 1.67
N ARG A 27 -8.70 11.76 0.76
CA ARG A 27 -8.04 12.39 -0.38
C ARG A 27 -6.91 13.33 0.01
N SER A 28 -7.10 14.12 1.07
CA SER A 28 -6.13 15.14 1.50
C SER A 28 -4.87 14.50 2.07
N GLN A 29 -5.02 13.40 2.81
CA GLN A 29 -3.91 12.61 3.34
C GLN A 29 -3.14 11.89 2.23
N ILE A 30 -3.83 11.34 1.23
CA ILE A 30 -3.18 10.80 0.03
C ILE A 30 -2.37 11.89 -0.68
N ALA A 31 -2.95 13.08 -0.88
CA ALA A 31 -2.25 14.19 -1.51
C ALA A 31 -1.01 14.61 -0.73
N ALA A 32 -1.09 14.68 0.60
CA ALA A 32 0.04 15.00 1.47
C ALA A 32 1.16 13.96 1.37
N ALA A 33 0.81 12.67 1.40
CA ALA A 33 1.77 11.57 1.23
C ALA A 33 2.45 11.65 -0.14
N LEU A 34 1.68 11.76 -1.23
CA LEU A 34 2.24 11.81 -2.59
C LEU A 34 3.08 13.07 -2.84
N ALA A 35 2.69 14.22 -2.28
CA ALA A 35 3.50 15.43 -2.34
C ALA A 35 4.86 15.25 -1.64
N ALA A 36 4.87 14.65 -0.44
CA ALA A 36 6.11 14.39 0.30
C ALA A 36 7.00 13.34 -0.40
N THR A 37 6.38 12.31 -0.99
CA THR A 37 7.05 11.31 -1.82
C THR A 37 7.69 11.94 -3.05
N ALA A 38 6.95 12.74 -3.82
CA ALA A 38 7.47 13.44 -4.99
C ALA A 38 8.61 14.41 -4.64
N ALA A 39 8.51 15.13 -3.52
CA ALA A 39 9.54 16.06 -3.09
C ALA A 39 10.81 15.38 -2.56
N SER A 40 10.70 14.19 -1.97
CA SER A 40 11.84 13.44 -1.43
C SER A 40 12.47 12.47 -2.42
N GLY A 41 11.77 12.13 -3.52
CA GLY A 41 12.21 11.13 -4.48
C GLY A 41 12.13 9.68 -3.98
N ARG A 42 11.64 9.47 -2.76
CA ARG A 42 11.54 8.15 -2.12
C ARG A 42 10.33 7.38 -2.63
N THR A 43 10.40 6.06 -2.55
CA THR A 43 9.23 5.18 -2.73
C THR A 43 8.58 4.91 -1.38
N VAL A 44 7.24 4.94 -1.33
CA VAL A 44 6.47 4.68 -0.09
C VAL A 44 5.43 3.59 -0.28
N VAL A 45 5.05 2.93 0.82
CA VAL A 45 3.84 2.09 0.86
C VAL A 45 2.70 2.94 1.38
N LEU A 46 1.64 3.09 0.58
CA LEU A 46 0.44 3.84 0.92
C LEU A 46 -0.66 2.87 1.35
N ILE A 47 -0.99 2.87 2.64
CA ILE A 47 -1.91 1.91 3.25
C ILE A 47 -3.29 2.56 3.43
N GLY A 48 -4.30 2.10 2.68
CA GLY A 48 -5.67 2.58 2.82
C GLY A 48 -6.43 1.82 3.90
N ARG A 49 -6.61 2.41 5.09
CA ARG A 49 -7.36 1.76 6.20
C ARG A 49 -8.82 1.48 5.88
N LEU A 50 -9.43 2.31 5.03
CA LEU A 50 -10.83 2.19 4.67
C LEU A 50 -11.06 1.35 3.42
N GLY A 51 -10.01 0.92 2.71
CA GLY A 51 -10.13 0.19 1.46
C GLY A 51 -10.88 -1.14 1.62
N GLY A 52 -10.63 -1.88 2.70
CA GLY A 52 -11.36 -3.13 2.97
C GLY A 52 -12.86 -2.93 3.21
N VAL A 53 -13.26 -1.81 3.83
CA VAL A 53 -14.66 -1.52 4.19
C VAL A 53 -15.42 -0.84 3.04
N MET A 54 -14.78 0.11 2.36
CA MET A 54 -15.35 0.88 1.27
C MET A 54 -15.24 0.17 -0.09
N GLY A 55 -14.42 -0.87 -0.17
CA GLY A 55 -14.13 -1.63 -1.38
C GLY A 55 -12.85 -1.18 -2.08
N GLU A 56 -12.14 -2.13 -2.69
CA GLU A 56 -10.91 -1.90 -3.43
C GLU A 56 -11.08 -0.92 -4.60
N PRO A 57 -12.15 -1.01 -5.43
CA PRO A 57 -12.37 -0.08 -6.53
C PRO A 57 -12.45 1.38 -6.09
N TRP A 58 -13.04 1.64 -4.91
CA TRP A 58 -13.12 2.98 -4.36
C TRP A 58 -11.73 3.50 -3.98
N PHE A 59 -10.96 2.72 -3.23
CA PHE A 59 -9.62 3.14 -2.78
C PHE A 59 -8.68 3.33 -3.96
N ARG A 60 -8.63 2.37 -4.88
CA ARG A 60 -7.82 2.45 -6.11
C ARG A 60 -8.17 3.68 -6.94
N ARG A 61 -9.47 3.99 -7.10
CA ARG A 61 -9.91 5.18 -7.83
C ARG A 61 -9.46 6.46 -7.13
N LEU A 62 -9.65 6.54 -5.81
CA LEU A 62 -9.24 7.69 -5.01
C LEU A 62 -7.74 7.95 -5.13
N VAL A 63 -6.92 6.90 -5.02
CA VAL A 63 -5.46 7.00 -5.16
C VAL A 63 -5.08 7.42 -6.58
N ALA A 64 -5.67 6.81 -7.62
CA ALA A 64 -5.39 7.16 -9.01
C ALA A 64 -5.73 8.62 -9.33
N ASP A 65 -6.88 9.11 -8.86
CA ASP A 65 -7.32 10.49 -9.08
C ASP A 65 -6.36 11.50 -8.44
N VAL A 66 -5.75 11.18 -7.30
CA VAL A 66 -4.77 12.05 -6.65
C VAL A 66 -3.39 11.90 -7.28
N ALA A 67 -2.96 10.68 -7.61
CA ALA A 67 -1.66 10.40 -8.21
C ALA A 67 -1.47 11.08 -9.57
N ALA A 68 -2.56 11.34 -10.31
CA ALA A 68 -2.51 12.12 -11.54
C ALA A 68 -1.92 13.54 -11.37
N PHE A 69 -1.98 14.12 -10.16
CA PHE A 69 -1.38 15.42 -9.85
C PHE A 69 0.10 15.32 -9.43
N TYR A 70 0.60 14.11 -9.17
CA TYR A 70 1.97 13.85 -8.68
C TYR A 70 2.65 12.78 -9.53
N PRO A 71 2.90 13.01 -10.83
CA PRO A 71 3.43 12.00 -11.75
C PRO A 71 4.82 11.47 -11.37
N CYS A 72 5.56 12.19 -10.52
CA CYS A 72 6.88 11.78 -10.03
C CYS A 72 6.82 11.02 -8.69
N ALA A 73 5.66 10.93 -8.04
CA ALA A 73 5.53 10.19 -6.78
C ALA A 73 5.59 8.68 -7.05
N ARG A 74 6.46 7.98 -6.33
CA ARG A 74 6.60 6.53 -6.40
C ARG A 74 5.94 5.89 -5.18
N PHE A 75 4.96 5.02 -5.39
CA PHE A 75 4.29 4.36 -4.28
C PHE A 75 3.74 2.99 -4.67
N VAL A 76 3.53 2.15 -3.66
CA VAL A 76 2.75 0.91 -3.74
C VAL A 76 1.48 1.12 -2.90
N ALA A 77 0.31 0.95 -3.51
CA ALA A 77 -0.95 1.03 -2.79
C ALA A 77 -1.29 -0.33 -2.15
N VAL A 78 -1.62 -0.32 -0.87
CA VAL A 78 -2.00 -1.50 -0.09
C VAL A 78 -3.37 -1.28 0.51
N THR A 79 -4.27 -2.23 0.31
CA THR A 79 -5.59 -2.22 0.95
C THR A 79 -5.52 -2.95 2.27
N ASP A 80 -5.76 -2.22 3.37
CA ASP A 80 -5.76 -2.79 4.71
C ASP A 80 -7.11 -3.45 4.98
N CYS A 81 -7.07 -4.78 5.10
CA CYS A 81 -8.24 -5.59 5.47
C CYS A 81 -8.21 -5.98 6.94
N ASP A 82 -7.20 -5.55 7.69
CA ASP A 82 -7.01 -5.87 9.10
C ASP A 82 -7.18 -7.38 9.36
N THR A 83 -8.17 -7.81 10.15
CA THR A 83 -8.46 -9.23 10.42
C THR A 83 -9.60 -9.80 9.57
N ALA A 84 -10.18 -9.00 8.68
CA ALA A 84 -11.36 -9.35 7.90
C ALA A 84 -10.99 -10.07 6.60
N VAL A 85 -10.87 -11.41 6.66
CA VAL A 85 -10.56 -12.27 5.51
C VAL A 85 -11.51 -12.06 4.33
N GLY A 86 -12.81 -11.84 4.61
CA GLY A 86 -13.80 -11.57 3.56
C GLY A 86 -13.49 -10.32 2.74
N PHE A 87 -13.00 -9.25 3.38
CA PHE A 87 -12.58 -8.04 2.69
C PHE A 87 -11.32 -8.26 1.87
N ALA A 88 -10.36 -9.03 2.37
CA ALA A 88 -9.16 -9.38 1.60
C ALA A 88 -9.50 -10.16 0.32
N LEU A 89 -10.39 -11.16 0.42
CA LEU A 89 -10.83 -11.92 -0.75
C LEU A 89 -11.60 -11.07 -1.76
N ALA A 90 -12.47 -10.17 -1.28
CA ALA A 90 -13.17 -9.22 -2.15
C ALA A 90 -12.20 -8.29 -2.87
N ALA A 91 -11.26 -7.68 -2.15
CA ALA A 91 -10.26 -6.79 -2.73
C ALA A 91 -9.39 -7.50 -3.78
N LEU A 92 -8.95 -8.72 -3.51
CA LEU A 92 -8.22 -9.55 -4.48
C LEU A 92 -9.04 -9.86 -5.73
N ALA A 93 -10.33 -10.18 -5.57
CA ALA A 93 -11.23 -10.41 -6.71
C ALA A 93 -11.48 -9.13 -7.54
N GLU A 94 -11.37 -7.97 -6.91
CA GLU A 94 -11.53 -6.64 -7.52
C GLU A 94 -10.21 -6.08 -8.09
N GLY A 95 -9.12 -6.84 -8.00
CA GLY A 95 -7.83 -6.54 -8.62
C GLY A 95 -6.84 -5.78 -7.73
N ALA A 96 -6.98 -5.85 -6.40
CA ALA A 96 -5.94 -5.36 -5.49
C ALA A 96 -4.60 -6.07 -5.76
N VAL A 97 -3.53 -5.29 -5.90
CA VAL A 97 -2.18 -5.84 -6.12
C VAL A 97 -1.55 -6.29 -4.80
N VAL A 98 -1.85 -5.59 -3.71
CA VAL A 98 -1.40 -5.94 -2.37
C VAL A 98 -2.52 -5.71 -1.37
N VAL A 99 -2.83 -6.73 -0.56
CA VAL A 99 -3.73 -6.61 0.58
C VAL A 99 -2.95 -6.84 1.87
N ARG A 100 -3.24 -6.06 2.91
CA ARG A 100 -2.74 -6.32 4.26
C ARG A 100 -3.79 -7.11 5.05
N LEU A 101 -3.39 -8.27 5.58
CA LEU A 101 -4.28 -9.17 6.32
C LEU A 101 -3.55 -9.82 7.49
N GLN A 102 -4.15 -9.73 8.67
CA GLN A 102 -3.73 -10.43 9.88
C GLN A 102 -4.70 -11.60 10.12
N ALA A 103 -4.20 -12.82 9.99
CA ALA A 103 -5.00 -14.03 10.21
C ALA A 103 -4.12 -15.19 10.69
N PRO A 104 -4.70 -16.27 11.25
CA PRO A 104 -3.92 -17.46 11.59
C PRO A 104 -3.18 -18.04 10.37
N PRO A 105 -1.99 -18.66 10.55
CA PRO A 105 -1.17 -19.14 9.44
C PRO A 105 -1.90 -20.02 8.41
N PRO A 106 -2.77 -20.99 8.79
CA PRO A 106 -3.50 -21.80 7.81
C PRO A 106 -4.48 -21.00 6.95
N VAL A 107 -4.96 -19.87 7.44
CA VAL A 107 -5.82 -18.95 6.68
C VAL A 107 -4.97 -18.11 5.74
N LEU A 108 -3.85 -17.56 6.24
CA LEU A 108 -2.92 -16.77 5.43
C LEU A 108 -2.35 -17.56 4.26
N GLU A 109 -1.99 -18.82 4.45
CA GLU A 109 -1.52 -19.71 3.38
C GLU A 109 -2.53 -19.79 2.24
N ARG A 110 -3.82 -20.02 2.56
CA ARG A 110 -4.89 -20.09 1.55
C ARG A 110 -5.11 -18.77 0.83
N VAL A 111 -5.07 -17.66 1.55
CA VAL A 111 -5.26 -16.33 0.94
C VAL A 111 -4.06 -15.97 0.07
N ARG A 112 -2.82 -16.31 0.49
CA ARG A 112 -1.61 -16.16 -0.31
C ARG A 112 -1.67 -16.98 -1.60
N ASP A 113 -2.15 -18.22 -1.55
CA ASP A 113 -2.34 -19.04 -2.75
C ASP A 113 -3.33 -18.38 -3.74
N ILE A 114 -4.40 -17.77 -3.22
CA ILE A 114 -5.36 -17.02 -4.04
C ILE A 114 -4.71 -15.77 -4.63
N ALA A 115 -4.02 -14.97 -3.80
CA ALA A 115 -3.33 -13.76 -4.23
C ALA A 115 -2.29 -14.07 -5.32
N PHE A 116 -1.46 -15.10 -5.11
CA PHE A 116 -0.44 -15.54 -6.05
C PHE A 116 -1.04 -15.90 -7.43
N ARG A 117 -2.15 -16.66 -7.45
CA ARG A 117 -2.83 -17.01 -8.71
C ARG A 117 -3.41 -15.79 -9.43
N SER A 118 -3.68 -14.70 -8.71
CA SER A 118 -4.18 -13.44 -9.25
C SER A 118 -3.07 -12.42 -9.54
N GLY A 119 -1.80 -12.77 -9.33
CA GLY A 119 -0.67 -11.83 -9.48
C GLY A 119 -0.60 -10.76 -8.38
N ALA A 120 -1.17 -11.05 -7.22
CA ALA A 120 -1.24 -10.18 -6.06
C ALA A 120 -0.45 -10.75 -4.87
N MET A 121 -0.28 -9.93 -3.83
CA MET A 121 0.47 -10.29 -2.61
C MET A 121 -0.35 -10.04 -1.35
N VAL A 122 -0.04 -10.81 -0.30
CA VAL A 122 -0.56 -10.59 1.06
C VAL A 122 0.58 -10.09 1.93
N ASP A 123 0.43 -8.88 2.48
CA ASP A 123 1.28 -8.33 3.53
C ASP A 123 0.66 -8.67 4.90
N ASP A 124 1.25 -9.64 5.59
CA ASP A 124 0.86 -10.07 6.94
C ASP A 124 1.83 -9.60 8.01
N ARG A 125 2.79 -8.75 7.67
CA ARG A 125 3.83 -8.31 8.60
C ARG A 125 3.39 -7.06 9.36
N GLU A 126 3.89 -6.95 10.58
CA GLU A 126 3.81 -5.71 11.34
C GLU A 126 5.02 -4.84 11.00
N HIS A 127 4.76 -3.62 10.55
CA HIS A 127 5.78 -2.64 10.22
C HIS A 127 5.39 -1.30 10.83
N SER A 128 6.41 -0.53 11.22
CA SER A 128 6.22 0.85 11.62
C SER A 128 5.64 1.66 10.46
N ALA A 129 4.57 2.40 10.74
CA ALA A 129 3.88 3.24 9.76
C ALA A 129 3.49 4.58 10.39
N LEU A 130 3.53 5.64 9.59
CA LEU A 130 2.94 6.91 9.96
C LEU A 130 1.43 6.84 9.76
N ASP A 131 0.66 6.93 10.85
CA ASP A 131 -0.80 7.03 10.79
C ASP A 131 -1.25 8.48 10.76
N LEU A 132 -1.80 8.94 9.62
CA LEU A 132 -2.19 10.33 9.44
C LEU A 132 -3.53 10.71 10.10
N LEU A 133 -4.27 9.78 10.70
CA LEU A 133 -5.59 10.04 11.29
C LEU A 133 -5.58 11.19 12.32
N PHE A 134 -4.49 11.31 13.08
CA PHE A 134 -4.37 12.26 14.19
C PHE A 134 -3.40 13.41 13.94
N HIS A 135 -2.92 13.59 12.69
CA HIS A 135 -2.00 14.66 12.35
C HIS A 135 -2.73 15.88 11.78
N ALA A 136 -2.66 17.01 12.49
CA ALA A 136 -3.24 18.28 12.06
C ALA A 136 -2.55 18.85 10.80
N ASP A 137 -1.26 18.55 10.60
CA ASP A 137 -0.52 18.85 9.36
C ASP A 137 0.05 17.55 8.77
N PRO A 138 -0.72 16.87 7.90
CA PRO A 138 -0.27 15.64 7.25
C PRO A 138 0.99 15.83 6.40
N VAL A 139 1.20 17.00 5.80
CA VAL A 139 2.35 17.24 4.92
C VAL A 139 3.64 17.33 5.75
N ALA A 140 3.61 18.07 6.86
CA ALA A 140 4.75 18.14 7.77
C ALA A 140 5.06 16.77 8.39
N ALA A 141 4.03 16.01 8.78
CA ALA A 141 4.17 14.67 9.31
C ALA A 141 4.84 13.71 8.32
N CYS A 142 4.38 13.70 7.06
CA CYS A 142 4.99 12.89 6.00
C CYS A 142 6.46 13.27 5.78
N ARG A 143 6.80 14.56 5.73
CA ARG A 143 8.18 15.01 5.55
C ARG A 143 9.10 14.56 6.69
N ALA A 144 8.65 14.73 7.94
CA ALA A 144 9.39 14.30 9.12
C ALA A 144 9.59 12.78 9.12
N TRP A 145 8.53 12.02 8.81
CA TRP A 145 8.60 10.57 8.71
C TRP A 145 9.59 10.11 7.65
N LEU A 146 9.49 10.63 6.42
CA LEU A 146 10.40 10.24 5.35
C LEU A 146 11.86 10.60 5.65
N ALA A 147 12.13 11.66 6.44
CA ALA A 147 13.49 11.98 6.87
C ALA A 147 14.11 10.92 7.80
N LEU A 148 13.30 10.15 8.53
CA LEU A 148 13.75 9.07 9.43
C LEU A 148 14.00 7.74 8.70
N PHE A 149 13.42 7.58 7.50
CA PHE A 149 13.57 6.38 6.67
C PHE A 149 14.44 6.73 5.47
N PRO A 150 15.77 6.58 5.58
CA PRO A 150 16.70 6.74 4.46
C PRO A 150 16.63 5.54 3.51
N GLY A 151 15.43 4.96 3.30
CA GLY A 151 15.21 3.90 2.33
C GLY A 151 15.82 4.26 0.96
N PRO A 152 16.06 3.26 0.09
CA PRO A 152 16.77 3.48 -1.18
C PRO A 152 16.16 4.59 -2.03
#